data_AF-A0A918PZE7-F1
#
_entry.id   AF-A0A918PZE7-F1
#
_cell.length_a   1.000
_cell.length_b   1.000
_cell.length_c   1.000
_cell.angle_alpha   90.00
_cell.angle_beta   90.00
_cell.angle_gamma   90.00
#
_symmetry.space_group_name_H-M   'P 1'
#
loop_
_entity.id
_entity.type
_entity.pdbx_description
1 polymer ?
#
loop_
_entity_poly.entity_id
_entity_poly.type
_entity_poly.pdbx_seq_one_letter_code
_entity_poly.pdbx_strand_id
1 'polypeptide(L)'
;MRSIGEMARDSGLGVSALRFYDRAGVLVPAWVDPVSGYRWYSPEQLEEARLLARLRRAGMPLADIRLVLAGWSSADTDLVHQLLEAHLRRLERGLSDARGEFSTLRALLAHRENPMTSIRSATVRSTALSSELAAALDAVRFAASTDPELPMLGGVLFDIEGETLHVVATDRYRMAVSRVAVTGHGGGPRTQVIVPVPLVDAMRALLSGEEPARLAVDGDRVTLDTGDRQAAGQCLGHDFPDYRRLVHLPAGRRVLVDVPSFEEAVRTGPVRKSEAREQDGQDGVSYDLTVLRVTDDGTVSVSGDGDGVDEGTPVAVNREFLLHALAAGARNRLVLEFGDPTAPLAVRRPDEEGTFSILMPVRLES
;
A
#
# COMPACT_ATOMS: atom_id res chain seq x y z
N MET A 1 -37.87 -36.69 -0.60
CA MET A 1 -37.81 -35.75 0.53
C MET A 1 -36.70 -36.18 1.48
N ARG A 2 -36.06 -35.24 2.17
CA ARG A 2 -35.02 -35.49 3.18
C ARG A 2 -35.57 -35.16 4.56
N SER A 3 -35.29 -36.01 5.54
CA SER A 3 -35.55 -35.69 6.94
C SER A 3 -34.68 -34.53 7.42
N ILE A 4 -35.07 -33.84 8.51
CA ILE A 4 -34.25 -32.78 9.09
C ILE A 4 -32.82 -33.23 9.48
N GLY A 5 -32.65 -34.51 9.86
CA GLY A 5 -31.33 -35.06 10.19
C GLY A 5 -30.45 -35.27 8.96
N GLU A 6 -31.01 -35.78 7.86
CA GLU A 6 -30.31 -35.92 6.57
C GLU A 6 -30.00 -34.54 5.98
N MET A 7 -30.97 -33.63 6.03
CA MET A 7 -30.82 -32.25 5.59
C MET A 7 -29.68 -31.55 6.33
N ALA A 8 -29.59 -31.73 7.65
CA ALA A 8 -28.53 -31.16 8.46
C ALA A 8 -27.13 -31.67 8.03
N ARG A 9 -27.03 -32.98 7.78
CA ARG A 9 -25.79 -33.61 7.33
C ARG A 9 -25.36 -33.12 5.94
N ASP A 10 -26.30 -33.03 5.01
CA ASP A 10 -26.01 -32.75 3.59
C ASP A 10 -25.80 -31.25 3.29
N SER A 11 -26.40 -30.37 4.11
CA SER A 11 -26.29 -28.91 3.97
C SER A 11 -25.15 -28.29 4.80
N GLY A 12 -24.66 -29.02 5.83
CA GLY A 12 -23.70 -28.51 6.80
C GLY A 12 -24.32 -27.56 7.84
N LEU A 13 -25.65 -27.44 7.88
CA LEU A 13 -26.38 -26.72 8.92
C LEU A 13 -26.77 -27.68 10.05
N GLY A 14 -26.59 -27.30 11.31
CA GLY A 14 -27.06 -28.12 12.43
C GLY A 14 -28.59 -28.23 12.46
N VAL A 15 -29.12 -29.33 13.03
CA VAL A 15 -30.59 -29.53 13.21
C VAL A 15 -31.25 -28.36 13.95
N SER A 16 -30.57 -27.80 14.95
CA SER A 16 -31.05 -26.61 15.68
C SER A 16 -31.12 -25.37 14.78
N ALA A 17 -30.13 -25.19 13.89
CA ALA A 17 -30.11 -24.08 12.94
C ALA A 17 -31.24 -24.20 11.91
N LEU A 18 -31.51 -25.41 11.39
CA LEU A 18 -32.65 -25.64 10.49
C LEU A 18 -34.00 -25.30 11.16
N ARG A 19 -34.19 -25.66 12.44
CA ARG A 19 -35.38 -25.26 13.21
C ARG A 19 -35.45 -23.75 13.43
N PHE A 20 -34.31 -23.08 13.60
CA PHE A 20 -34.25 -21.63 13.72
C PHE A 20 -34.65 -20.95 12.41
N TYR A 21 -34.11 -21.39 11.28
CA TYR A 21 -34.40 -20.80 9.96
C TYR A 21 -35.83 -21.04 9.48
N ASP A 22 -36.42 -22.18 9.85
CA ASP A 22 -37.86 -22.44 9.70
C ASP A 22 -38.69 -21.36 10.42
N ARG A 23 -38.47 -21.17 11.73
CA ARG A 23 -39.18 -20.13 12.51
C ARG A 23 -38.93 -18.71 12.02
N ALA A 24 -37.73 -18.44 11.50
CA ALA A 24 -37.37 -17.13 10.95
C ALA A 24 -37.89 -16.91 9.52
N GLY A 25 -38.54 -17.90 8.90
CA GLY A 25 -39.06 -17.82 7.54
C GLY A 25 -37.97 -17.73 6.47
N VAL A 26 -36.76 -18.22 6.75
CA VAL A 26 -35.60 -18.16 5.86
C VAL A 26 -35.46 -19.45 5.05
N LEU A 27 -35.76 -20.59 5.66
CA LEU A 27 -35.79 -21.89 5.00
C LEU A 27 -36.92 -22.73 5.61
N VAL A 28 -38.11 -22.60 5.03
CA VAL A 28 -39.33 -23.25 5.52
C VAL A 28 -39.38 -24.70 5.00
N PRO A 29 -39.58 -25.72 5.85
CA PRO A 29 -39.67 -27.10 5.40
C PRO A 29 -40.78 -27.29 4.36
N ALA A 30 -40.53 -28.12 3.34
CA ALA A 30 -41.54 -28.49 2.36
C ALA A 30 -42.77 -29.16 2.99
N TRP A 31 -42.56 -29.92 4.06
CA TRP A 31 -43.66 -30.51 4.84
C TRP A 31 -43.29 -30.68 6.31
N VAL A 32 -44.27 -30.46 7.18
CA VAL A 32 -44.16 -30.71 8.61
C VAL A 32 -45.26 -31.67 9.01
N ASP A 33 -44.88 -32.77 9.66
CA ASP A 33 -45.82 -33.76 10.16
C ASP A 33 -46.75 -33.13 11.22
N PRO A 34 -48.08 -33.17 11.03
CA PRO A 34 -49.04 -32.52 11.93
C PRO A 34 -49.15 -33.18 13.32
N VAL A 35 -48.70 -34.43 13.47
CA VAL A 35 -48.77 -35.19 14.72
C VAL A 35 -47.42 -35.17 15.45
N SER A 36 -46.33 -35.46 14.73
CA SER A 36 -44.99 -35.56 15.33
C SER A 36 -44.19 -34.24 15.29
N GLY A 37 -44.63 -33.25 14.50
CA GLY A 37 -43.90 -32.00 14.26
C GLY A 37 -42.59 -32.19 13.48
N TYR A 38 -42.41 -33.36 12.87
CA TYR A 38 -41.19 -33.73 12.17
C TYR A 38 -41.10 -33.03 10.81
N ARG A 39 -39.92 -32.54 10.46
CA ARG A 39 -39.70 -31.66 9.28
C ARG A 39 -39.06 -32.42 8.15
N TRP A 40 -39.59 -32.19 6.95
CA TRP A 40 -39.16 -32.78 5.71
C TRP A 40 -38.86 -31.69 4.68
N TYR A 41 -37.74 -31.85 3.98
CA TYR A 41 -37.24 -30.89 2.99
C TYR A 41 -37.23 -31.53 1.60
N SER A 42 -37.48 -30.74 0.57
CA SER A 42 -37.39 -31.21 -0.83
C SER A 42 -35.93 -31.28 -1.30
N PRO A 43 -35.65 -31.95 -2.43
CA PRO A 43 -34.31 -31.96 -2.99
C PRO A 43 -33.76 -30.59 -3.41
N GLU A 44 -34.62 -29.71 -3.89
CA GLU A 44 -34.28 -28.37 -4.37
C GLU A 44 -33.85 -27.47 -3.20
N GLN A 45 -34.48 -27.63 -2.03
CA GLN A 45 -34.13 -26.90 -0.81
C GLN A 45 -32.72 -27.20 -0.29
N LEU A 46 -32.10 -28.29 -0.74
CA LEU A 46 -30.72 -28.62 -0.37
C LEU A 46 -29.72 -27.59 -0.92
N GLU A 47 -29.94 -27.08 -2.13
CA GLU A 47 -29.05 -26.08 -2.73
C GLU A 47 -29.18 -24.74 -2.01
N GLU A 48 -30.41 -24.31 -1.72
CA GLU A 48 -30.71 -23.11 -0.93
C GLU A 48 -30.08 -23.19 0.47
N ALA A 49 -30.17 -24.35 1.12
CA ALA A 49 -29.57 -24.55 2.44
C ALA A 49 -28.04 -24.54 2.42
N ARG A 50 -27.42 -25.08 1.35
CA ARG A 50 -25.96 -25.01 1.16
C ARG A 50 -25.50 -23.57 0.91
N LEU A 51 -26.26 -22.81 0.13
CA LEU A 51 -26.00 -21.39 -0.11
C LEU A 51 -26.13 -20.60 1.20
N LEU A 52 -27.22 -20.79 1.94
CA LEU A 52 -27.45 -20.23 3.27
C LEU A 52 -26.28 -20.51 4.22
N ALA A 53 -25.78 -21.74 4.25
CA ALA A 53 -24.63 -22.12 5.07
C ALA A 53 -23.35 -21.35 4.69
N ARG A 54 -23.10 -21.16 3.38
CA ARG A 54 -21.93 -20.40 2.88
C ARG A 54 -22.04 -18.92 3.24
N LEU A 55 -23.20 -18.30 3.00
CA LEU A 55 -23.43 -16.88 3.33
C LEU A 55 -23.30 -16.62 4.83
N ARG A 56 -23.81 -17.55 5.65
CA ARG A 56 -23.68 -17.45 7.11
C ARG A 56 -22.23 -17.55 7.57
N ARG A 57 -21.45 -18.45 6.96
CA ARG A 57 -20.01 -18.57 7.24
C ARG A 57 -19.22 -17.33 6.81
N ALA A 58 -19.66 -16.67 5.74
CA ALA A 58 -19.12 -15.38 5.29
C ALA A 58 -19.60 -14.18 6.15
N GLY A 59 -20.31 -14.43 7.25
CA GLY A 59 -20.74 -13.38 8.18
C GLY A 59 -21.85 -12.48 7.65
N MET A 60 -22.58 -12.89 6.60
CA MET A 60 -23.66 -12.09 6.04
C MET A 60 -24.83 -11.92 7.03
N PRO A 61 -25.39 -10.70 7.19
CA PRO A 61 -26.57 -10.47 8.01
C PRO A 61 -27.78 -11.29 7.53
N LEU A 62 -28.63 -11.72 8.46
CA LEU A 62 -29.78 -12.58 8.13
C LEU A 62 -30.79 -11.89 7.19
N ALA A 63 -30.92 -10.56 7.28
CA ALA A 63 -31.76 -9.78 6.38
C ALA A 63 -31.29 -9.89 4.92
N ASP A 64 -29.98 -9.72 4.69
CA ASP A 64 -29.37 -9.78 3.36
C ASP A 64 -29.39 -11.20 2.80
N ILE A 65 -29.17 -12.21 3.66
CA ILE A 65 -29.30 -13.62 3.29
C ILE A 65 -30.70 -13.90 2.72
N ARG A 66 -31.76 -13.35 3.32
CA ARG A 66 -33.14 -13.55 2.81
C ARG A 66 -33.31 -12.95 1.42
N LEU A 67 -32.73 -11.77 1.17
CA LEU A 67 -32.78 -11.13 -0.14
C LEU A 67 -31.99 -11.92 -1.18
N VAL A 68 -30.81 -12.42 -0.82
CA VAL A 68 -30.01 -13.28 -1.70
C VAL A 68 -30.74 -14.57 -2.04
N LEU A 69 -31.36 -15.24 -1.06
CA LEU A 69 -32.14 -16.45 -1.31
C LEU A 69 -33.37 -16.16 -2.19
N ALA A 70 -34.08 -15.05 -1.96
CA ALA A 70 -35.22 -14.67 -2.78
C ALA A 70 -34.80 -14.39 -4.24
N GLY A 71 -33.72 -13.63 -4.46
CA GLY A 71 -33.15 -13.37 -5.78
C GLY A 71 -32.63 -14.63 -6.47
N TRP A 72 -32.06 -15.55 -5.70
CA TRP A 72 -31.60 -16.85 -6.20
C TRP A 72 -32.77 -17.71 -6.71
N SER A 73 -33.87 -17.80 -5.96
CA SER A 73 -35.04 -18.57 -6.39
C SER A 73 -35.82 -17.88 -7.53
N SER A 74 -35.74 -16.55 -7.66
CA SER A 74 -36.37 -15.78 -8.75
C SER A 74 -35.47 -15.57 -9.98
N ALA A 75 -34.26 -16.15 -10.00
CA ALA A 75 -33.24 -15.99 -11.04
C ALA A 75 -32.80 -14.52 -11.30
N ASP A 76 -32.96 -13.64 -10.32
CA ASP A 76 -32.48 -12.25 -10.38
C ASP A 76 -30.99 -12.20 -10.00
N THR A 77 -30.15 -12.44 -10.99
CA THR A 77 -28.70 -12.55 -10.80
C THR A 77 -28.05 -11.20 -10.48
N ASP A 78 -28.60 -10.11 -11.01
CA ASP A 78 -28.08 -8.76 -10.80
C ASP A 78 -28.27 -8.33 -9.34
N LEU A 79 -29.45 -8.56 -8.76
CA LEU A 79 -29.70 -8.28 -7.35
C LEU A 79 -28.79 -9.10 -6.42
N VAL A 80 -28.61 -10.39 -6.70
CA VAL A 80 -27.72 -11.27 -5.92
C VAL A 80 -26.29 -10.77 -6.00
N HIS A 81 -25.80 -10.41 -7.19
CA HIS A 81 -24.45 -9.88 -7.38
C HIS A 81 -24.24 -8.57 -6.60
N GLN A 82 -25.19 -7.63 -6.69
CA GLN A 82 -25.13 -6.36 -5.95
C GLN A 82 -25.08 -6.56 -4.43
N LEU A 83 -25.85 -7.50 -3.89
CA LEU A 83 -25.86 -7.80 -2.45
C LEU A 83 -24.56 -8.45 -1.97
N LEU A 84 -23.99 -9.36 -2.76
CA LEU A 84 -22.70 -9.98 -2.46
C LEU A 84 -21.57 -8.95 -2.49
N GLU A 85 -21.54 -8.10 -3.52
CA GLU A 85 -20.57 -7.01 -3.67
C GLU A 85 -20.66 -5.98 -2.52
N ALA A 86 -21.89 -5.58 -2.16
CA ALA A 86 -22.10 -4.69 -1.02
C ALA A 86 -21.62 -5.29 0.30
N HIS A 87 -21.79 -6.61 0.48
CA HIS A 87 -21.28 -7.30 1.67
C HIS A 87 -19.76 -7.43 1.67
N LEU A 88 -19.14 -7.74 0.53
CA LEU A 88 -17.69 -7.76 0.37
C LEU A 88 -17.08 -6.41 0.77
N ARG A 89 -17.61 -5.30 0.23
CA ARG A 89 -17.18 -3.94 0.60
C ARG A 89 -17.36 -3.61 2.08
N ARG A 90 -18.37 -4.17 2.75
CA ARG A 90 -18.54 -4.00 4.21
C ARG A 90 -17.50 -4.78 4.99
N LEU A 91 -17.18 -6.01 4.58
CA LEU A 91 -16.14 -6.82 5.20
C LEU A 91 -14.75 -6.19 5.03
N GLU A 92 -14.43 -5.68 3.84
CA GLU A 92 -13.16 -5.02 3.56
C GLU A 92 -12.98 -3.76 4.39
N ARG A 93 -14.03 -2.91 4.49
CA ARG A 93 -14.03 -1.74 5.37
C ARG A 93 -13.85 -2.14 6.83
N GLY A 94 -14.63 -3.10 7.33
CA GLY A 94 -14.50 -3.58 8.70
C GLY A 94 -13.13 -4.18 9.00
N LEU A 95 -12.49 -4.85 8.04
CA LEU A 95 -11.11 -5.34 8.18
C LEU A 95 -10.10 -4.19 8.21
N SER A 96 -10.29 -3.17 7.38
CA SER A 96 -9.46 -1.95 7.39
C SER A 96 -9.57 -1.24 8.73
N ASP A 97 -10.79 -1.01 9.22
CA ASP A 97 -11.07 -0.36 10.51
C ASP A 97 -10.45 -1.15 11.66
N ALA A 98 -10.68 -2.46 11.70
CA ALA A 98 -10.10 -3.33 12.73
C ALA A 98 -8.57 -3.32 12.68
N ARG A 99 -7.96 -3.34 11.48
CA ARG A 99 -6.49 -3.20 11.33
C ARG A 99 -6.00 -1.84 11.83
N GLY A 100 -6.76 -0.78 11.59
CA GLY A 100 -6.50 0.56 12.11
C GLY A 100 -6.51 0.56 13.65
N GLU A 101 -7.57 0.07 14.27
CA GLU A 101 -7.71 -0.03 15.72
C GLU A 101 -6.60 -0.87 16.36
N PHE A 102 -6.29 -2.04 15.77
CA PHE A 102 -5.19 -2.88 16.27
C PHE A 102 -3.84 -2.19 16.11
N SER A 103 -3.64 -1.38 15.07
CA SER A 103 -2.44 -0.58 14.91
C SER A 103 -2.33 0.49 16.00
N THR A 104 -3.44 1.17 16.33
CA THR A 104 -3.52 2.11 17.46
C THR A 104 -3.23 1.41 18.78
N LEU A 105 -3.83 0.24 19.04
CA LEU A 105 -3.57 -0.53 20.26
C LEU A 105 -2.11 -1.00 20.35
N ARG A 106 -1.50 -1.43 19.24
CA ARG A 106 -0.07 -1.76 19.19
C ARG A 106 0.80 -0.53 19.43
N ALA A 107 0.43 0.63 18.91
CA ALA A 107 1.14 1.89 19.18
C ALA A 107 1.05 2.26 20.66
N LEU A 108 -0.14 2.15 21.28
CA LEU A 108 -0.34 2.38 22.71
C LEU A 108 0.42 1.38 23.59
N LEU A 109 0.45 0.11 23.20
CA LEU A 109 1.23 -0.93 23.88
C LEU A 109 2.74 -0.69 23.73
N ALA A 110 3.21 -0.32 22.54
CA ALA A 110 4.61 0.07 22.33
C ALA A 110 4.98 1.29 23.18
N HIS A 111 4.06 2.24 23.37
CA HIS A 111 4.21 3.39 24.26
C HIS A 111 4.30 3.00 25.75
N ARG A 112 3.71 1.86 26.12
CA ARG A 112 3.72 1.31 27.48
C ARG A 112 4.92 0.39 27.74
N GLU A 113 5.28 -0.42 26.76
CA GLU A 113 6.41 -1.36 26.81
C GLU A 113 7.76 -0.65 26.63
N ASN A 114 7.77 0.53 25.99
CA ASN A 114 8.87 1.49 26.01
C ASN A 114 8.51 2.71 26.88
N PRO A 115 8.63 2.61 28.22
CA PRO A 115 8.32 3.73 29.09
C PRO A 115 9.38 4.82 28.87
N MET A 116 8.95 5.97 28.34
CA MET A 116 9.75 7.18 28.13
C MET A 116 10.83 7.13 27.04
N THR A 117 10.52 7.73 25.89
CA THR A 117 11.40 8.77 25.31
C THR A 117 10.66 10.11 25.32
N SER A 118 10.06 10.44 26.46
CA SER A 118 9.94 11.82 26.92
C SER A 118 10.99 12.01 28.00
N ILE A 119 12.25 12.03 27.59
CA ILE A 119 13.33 12.63 28.38
C ILE A 119 13.81 13.82 27.54
N ARG A 120 13.65 15.00 28.16
CA ARG A 120 14.23 16.30 27.81
C ARG A 120 15.47 16.23 26.90
N SER A 121 15.35 16.90 25.76
CA SER A 121 16.43 17.64 25.04
C SER A 121 17.80 16.94 25.02
N ALA A 122 17.90 15.83 24.27
CA ALA A 122 19.16 15.56 23.58
C ALA A 122 19.02 16.21 22.20
N THR A 123 19.55 17.42 22.06
CA THR A 123 19.73 17.99 20.73
C THR A 123 20.63 17.04 19.95
N VAL A 124 20.07 16.36 18.97
CA VAL A 124 20.84 15.54 18.05
C VAL A 124 21.50 16.48 17.07
N ARG A 125 22.82 16.37 16.92
CA ARG A 125 23.58 17.12 15.93
C ARG A 125 24.31 16.15 15.04
N SER A 126 24.17 16.36 13.74
CA SER A 126 24.86 15.60 12.72
C SER A 126 25.41 16.54 11.67
N THR A 127 26.48 16.12 11.00
CA THR A 127 27.12 16.86 9.92
C THR A 127 27.22 15.97 8.70
N ALA A 128 26.79 16.48 7.56
CA ALA A 128 26.87 15.84 6.24
C ALA A 128 27.57 16.77 5.25
N LEU A 129 28.06 16.23 4.14
CA LEU A 129 28.46 17.06 2.99
C LEU A 129 27.21 17.69 2.35
N SER A 130 27.29 18.98 2.00
CA SER A 130 26.14 19.67 1.40
C SER A 130 25.70 19.06 0.08
N SER A 131 26.66 18.65 -0.76
CA SER A 131 26.45 17.97 -2.03
C SER A 131 25.69 16.65 -1.87
N GLU A 132 26.09 15.82 -0.91
CA GLU A 132 25.44 14.53 -0.62
C GLU A 132 24.03 14.71 -0.06
N LEU A 133 23.85 15.64 0.90
CA LEU A 133 22.53 15.90 1.46
C LEU A 133 21.58 16.49 0.41
N ALA A 134 22.06 17.39 -0.45
CA ALA A 134 21.29 17.94 -1.56
C ALA A 134 20.82 16.82 -2.50
N ALA A 135 21.74 15.94 -2.91
CA ALA A 135 21.43 14.81 -3.78
C ALA A 135 20.41 13.85 -3.15
N ALA A 136 20.50 13.60 -1.83
CA ALA A 136 19.55 12.75 -1.13
C ALA A 136 18.15 13.38 -1.02
N LEU A 137 18.07 14.68 -0.74
CA LEU A 137 16.79 15.41 -0.75
C LEU A 137 16.16 15.40 -2.14
N ASP A 138 16.94 15.69 -3.20
CA ASP A 138 16.47 15.65 -4.58
C ASP A 138 15.99 14.24 -4.99
N ALA A 139 16.68 13.20 -4.51
CA ALA A 139 16.36 11.81 -4.82
C ALA A 139 15.06 11.31 -4.19
N VAL A 140 14.51 12.00 -3.17
CA VAL A 140 13.27 11.55 -2.51
C VAL A 140 12.12 12.54 -2.61
N ARG A 141 12.40 13.83 -2.79
CA ARG A 141 11.41 14.91 -2.74
C ARG A 141 10.21 14.70 -3.66
N PHE A 142 10.41 14.06 -4.81
CA PHE A 142 9.33 13.77 -5.76
C PHE A 142 8.27 12.82 -5.20
N ALA A 143 8.60 12.00 -4.20
CA ALA A 143 7.70 10.99 -3.65
C ALA A 143 6.86 11.50 -2.47
N ALA A 144 7.04 12.73 -2.00
CA ALA A 144 6.22 13.31 -0.94
C ALA A 144 4.80 13.63 -1.44
N SER A 145 3.80 13.40 -0.60
CA SER A 145 2.39 13.67 -0.94
C SER A 145 2.10 15.17 -0.95
N THR A 146 1.17 15.58 -1.83
CA THR A 146 0.54 16.90 -1.80
C THR A 146 -0.92 16.83 -1.34
N ASP A 147 -1.38 15.65 -0.92
CA ASP A 147 -2.76 15.41 -0.49
C ASP A 147 -3.00 16.02 0.91
N PRO A 148 -3.89 17.02 1.04
CA PRO A 148 -4.19 17.64 2.33
C PRO A 148 -4.87 16.67 3.31
N GLU A 149 -5.46 15.57 2.85
CA GLU A 149 -6.02 14.52 3.72
C GLU A 149 -4.94 13.62 4.34
N LEU A 150 -3.71 13.71 3.84
CA LEU A 150 -2.55 12.96 4.31
C LEU A 150 -1.42 13.86 4.81
N PRO A 151 -1.67 14.68 5.84
CA PRO A 151 -0.67 15.62 6.32
C PRO A 151 0.63 14.92 6.75
N MET A 152 0.57 13.69 7.26
CA MET A 152 1.76 12.92 7.64
C MET A 152 2.66 12.53 6.46
N LEU A 153 2.12 12.49 5.24
CA LEU A 153 2.86 12.21 4.01
C LEU A 153 3.28 13.49 3.26
N GLY A 154 2.84 14.66 3.72
CA GLY A 154 3.24 15.99 3.23
C GLY A 154 4.65 16.42 3.66
N GLY A 155 5.48 15.48 4.10
CA GLY A 155 6.83 15.71 4.59
C GLY A 155 7.79 14.59 4.23
N VAL A 156 9.05 14.80 4.56
CA VAL A 156 10.14 13.86 4.35
C VAL A 156 10.64 13.38 5.71
N LEU A 157 10.63 12.07 5.93
CA LEU A 157 11.19 11.47 7.13
C LEU A 157 12.71 11.58 7.11
N PHE A 158 13.26 12.14 8.18
CA PHE A 158 14.68 12.08 8.52
C PHE A 158 14.83 11.06 9.64
N ASP A 159 15.45 9.92 9.33
CA ASP A 159 15.74 8.85 10.28
C ASP A 159 17.25 8.74 10.49
N ILE A 160 17.72 9.32 11.59
CA ILE A 160 19.14 9.38 11.98
C ILE A 160 19.44 8.18 12.87
N GLU A 161 20.30 7.29 12.41
CA GLU A 161 20.77 6.12 13.15
C GLU A 161 22.29 5.95 12.97
N GLY A 162 23.03 6.03 14.07
CA GLY A 162 24.49 5.93 14.03
C GLY A 162 25.12 7.01 13.14
N GLU A 163 25.85 6.58 12.11
CA GLU A 163 26.54 7.45 11.15
C GLU A 163 25.77 7.56 9.82
N THR A 164 24.48 7.26 9.82
CA THR A 164 23.65 7.30 8.61
C THR A 164 22.37 8.10 8.87
N LEU A 165 22.12 9.08 8.00
CA LEU A 165 20.83 9.72 7.85
C LEU A 165 20.10 9.05 6.68
N HIS A 166 18.95 8.43 6.98
CA HIS A 166 18.01 8.02 5.95
C HIS A 166 17.02 9.16 5.71
N VAL A 167 16.84 9.49 4.44
CA VAL A 167 15.85 10.45 3.98
C VAL A 167 14.79 9.66 3.22
N VAL A 168 13.50 9.78 3.60
CA VAL A 168 12.43 8.97 3.03
C VAL A 168 11.18 9.81 2.74
N ALA A 169 10.57 9.61 1.57
CA ALA A 169 9.30 10.23 1.21
C ALA A 169 8.35 9.22 0.54
N THR A 170 7.04 9.39 0.71
CA THR A 170 6.00 8.52 0.15
C THR A 170 4.65 9.23 0.01
N ASP A 171 3.82 8.80 -0.94
CA ASP A 171 2.50 9.38 -1.27
C ASP A 171 1.40 8.32 -1.44
N ARG A 172 1.50 7.20 -0.72
CA ARG A 172 0.70 5.94 -0.83
C ARG A 172 1.01 5.07 -2.04
N TYR A 173 1.43 5.66 -3.17
CA TYR A 173 1.61 4.92 -4.44
C TYR A 173 3.08 4.67 -4.78
N ARG A 174 3.99 5.43 -4.20
CA ARG A 174 5.43 5.25 -4.34
C ARG A 174 6.15 5.59 -3.05
N MET A 175 7.40 5.18 -2.99
CA MET A 175 8.31 5.52 -1.90
C MET A 175 9.71 5.71 -2.45
N ALA A 176 10.43 6.70 -1.96
CA ALA A 176 11.84 6.90 -2.29
C ALA A 176 12.65 6.98 -0.99
N VAL A 177 13.80 6.29 -0.98
CA VAL A 177 14.73 6.22 0.15
C VAL A 177 16.11 6.58 -0.36
N SER A 178 16.79 7.49 0.32
CA SER A 178 18.20 7.80 0.11
C SER A 178 18.97 7.83 1.42
N ARG A 179 20.27 7.59 1.36
CA ARG A 179 21.17 7.58 2.52
C ARG A 179 22.24 8.64 2.37
N VAL A 180 22.58 9.25 3.49
CA VAL A 180 23.67 10.23 3.60
C VAL A 180 24.55 9.83 4.77
N ALA A 181 25.86 9.80 4.55
CA ALA A 181 26.81 9.61 5.63
C ALA A 181 26.79 10.84 6.54
N VAL A 182 26.68 10.62 7.85
CA VAL A 182 26.69 11.70 8.83
C VAL A 182 27.70 11.44 9.93
N THR A 183 28.33 12.51 10.38
CA THR A 183 29.25 12.49 11.54
C THR A 183 28.68 13.32 12.69
N GLY A 184 29.18 13.10 13.91
CA GLY A 184 28.81 13.92 15.07
C GLY A 184 27.57 13.45 15.86
N HIS A 185 26.80 12.48 15.36
CA HIS A 185 25.65 11.87 16.06
C HIS A 185 26.07 11.05 17.31
N GLY A 186 27.36 10.74 17.45
CA GLY A 186 27.98 10.33 18.73
C GLY A 186 27.39 9.07 19.38
N GLY A 187 26.85 8.13 18.59
CA GLY A 187 26.21 6.92 19.12
C GLY A 187 24.93 7.19 19.92
N GLY A 188 24.32 8.36 19.75
CA GLY A 188 23.05 8.73 20.36
C GLY A 188 21.88 7.86 19.88
N PRO A 189 20.73 7.89 20.58
CA PRO A 189 19.56 7.11 20.21
C PRO A 189 19.09 7.46 18.79
N ARG A 190 18.52 6.46 18.10
CA ARG A 190 17.86 6.66 16.81
C ARG A 190 16.82 7.77 16.92
N THR A 191 16.83 8.71 15.98
CA THR A 191 15.94 9.87 15.99
C THR A 191 15.20 9.96 14.67
N GLN A 192 13.87 10.03 14.74
CA GLN A 192 13.00 10.16 13.58
C GLN A 192 12.19 11.44 13.68
N VAL A 193 12.24 12.25 12.64
CA VAL A 193 11.40 13.45 12.50
C VAL A 193 10.88 13.58 11.08
N ILE A 194 9.64 14.04 10.93
CA ILE A 194 9.06 14.31 9.61
C ILE A 194 9.18 15.80 9.33
N VAL A 195 10.02 16.15 8.35
CA VAL A 195 10.28 17.53 7.95
C VAL A 195 9.27 17.95 6.88
N PRO A 196 8.44 18.99 7.08
CA PRO A 196 7.46 19.43 6.09
C PRO A 196 8.13 19.80 4.77
N VAL A 197 7.49 19.46 3.65
CA VAL A 197 8.01 19.73 2.30
C VAL A 197 8.52 21.17 2.09
N PRO A 198 7.79 22.24 2.50
CA PRO A 198 8.30 23.61 2.33
C PRO A 198 9.62 23.87 3.07
N LEU A 199 9.84 23.23 4.22
CA LEU A 199 11.08 23.33 4.98
C LEU A 199 12.20 22.51 4.31
N VAL A 200 11.89 21.33 3.77
CA VAL A 200 12.83 20.54 2.95
C VAL A 200 13.28 21.34 1.73
N ASP A 201 12.36 21.99 1.03
CA ASP A 201 12.66 22.81 -0.15
C ASP A 201 13.55 24.01 0.23
N ALA A 202 13.27 24.67 1.36
CA ALA A 202 14.12 25.72 1.90
C ALA A 202 15.52 25.22 2.28
N MET A 203 15.62 24.08 2.96
CA MET A 203 16.88 23.43 3.31
C MET A 203 17.69 23.09 2.05
N ARG A 204 17.05 22.47 1.06
CA ARG A 204 17.66 22.13 -0.23
C ARG A 204 18.22 23.36 -0.95
N ALA A 205 17.55 24.51 -0.88
CA ALA A 205 18.01 25.76 -1.47
C ALA A 205 19.23 26.40 -0.75
N LEU A 206 19.56 25.94 0.47
CA LEU A 206 20.79 26.33 1.17
C LEU A 206 21.98 25.45 0.80
N LEU A 207 21.73 24.19 0.44
CA LEU A 207 22.77 23.20 0.17
C LEU A 207 23.38 23.44 -1.22
N SER A 208 24.59 24.00 -1.22
CA SER A 208 25.37 24.25 -2.43
C SER A 208 26.87 24.06 -2.17
N GLY A 209 27.59 23.46 -3.12
CA GLY A 209 29.01 23.18 -3.00
C GLY A 209 29.32 21.98 -2.10
N GLU A 210 30.56 21.90 -1.63
CA GLU A 210 31.11 20.76 -0.87
C GLU A 210 31.28 21.05 0.63
N GLU A 211 30.84 22.23 1.10
CA GLU A 211 30.99 22.61 2.49
C GLU A 211 30.09 21.75 3.41
N PRO A 212 30.49 21.47 4.66
CA PRO A 212 29.68 20.68 5.57
C PRO A 212 28.40 21.41 6.01
N ALA A 213 27.26 20.73 5.94
CA ALA A 213 26.00 21.19 6.50
C ALA A 213 25.74 20.54 7.86
N ARG A 214 25.41 21.36 8.86
CA ARG A 214 25.07 20.90 10.22
C ARG A 214 23.55 20.78 10.35
N LEU A 215 23.09 19.57 10.61
CA LEU A 215 21.71 19.27 10.94
C LEU A 215 21.55 19.15 12.45
N ALA A 216 20.57 19.84 13.02
CA ALA A 216 20.23 19.77 14.43
C ALA A 216 18.74 19.48 14.62
N VAL A 217 18.42 18.51 15.46
CA VAL A 217 17.06 18.17 15.87
C VAL A 217 16.94 18.39 17.38
N ASP A 218 16.09 19.31 17.78
CA ASP A 218 15.78 19.61 19.19
C ASP A 218 14.27 19.51 19.41
N GLY A 219 13.83 18.39 19.99
CA GLY A 219 12.41 18.09 20.13
C GLY A 219 11.73 17.96 18.77
N ASP A 220 10.75 18.84 18.52
CA ASP A 220 9.99 18.93 17.28
C ASP A 220 10.56 19.98 16.30
N ARG A 221 11.71 20.60 16.60
CA ARG A 221 12.34 21.58 15.73
C ARG A 221 13.56 20.99 15.04
N VAL A 222 13.59 21.11 13.72
CA VAL A 222 14.75 20.77 12.90
C VAL A 222 15.40 22.03 12.35
N THR A 223 16.72 22.03 12.27
CA THR A 223 17.54 23.16 11.83
C THR A 223 18.67 22.66 10.94
N LEU A 224 18.86 23.28 9.79
CA LEU A 224 19.99 23.08 8.90
C LEU A 224 20.81 24.38 8.84
N ASP A 225 22.11 24.28 9.09
CA ASP A 225 23.06 25.39 9.11
C ASP A 225 24.27 25.09 8.22
N THR A 226 24.51 25.92 7.20
CA THR A 226 25.66 25.83 6.28
C THR A 226 26.83 26.75 6.70
N GLY A 227 26.73 27.42 7.85
CA GLY A 227 27.69 28.36 8.40
C GLY A 227 27.37 29.82 8.08
N ASP A 228 26.95 30.10 6.86
CA ASP A 228 26.55 31.43 6.38
C ASP A 228 25.02 31.63 6.37
N ARG A 229 24.26 30.55 6.20
CA ARG A 229 22.81 30.53 6.06
C ARG A 229 22.20 29.41 6.89
N GLN A 230 20.95 29.61 7.31
CA GLN A 230 20.23 28.66 8.15
C GLN A 230 18.75 28.57 7.74
N ALA A 231 18.20 27.36 7.75
CA ALA A 231 16.78 27.07 7.62
C ALA A 231 16.32 26.26 8.83
N ALA A 232 15.19 26.64 9.41
CA ALA A 232 14.66 25.95 10.59
C ALA A 232 13.15 26.04 10.66
N GLY A 233 12.52 25.02 11.24
CA GLY A 233 11.06 24.99 11.40
C GLY A 233 10.60 23.79 12.22
N GLN A 234 9.29 23.69 12.38
CA GLN A 234 8.65 22.60 13.13
C GLN A 234 8.45 21.37 12.25
N CYS A 235 8.71 20.21 12.83
CA CYS A 235 8.43 18.91 12.28
C CYS A 235 6.95 18.56 12.45
N LEU A 236 6.46 17.65 11.61
CA LEU A 236 5.10 17.14 11.72
C LEU A 236 5.03 16.14 12.88
N GLY A 237 4.05 16.33 13.76
CA GLY A 237 3.79 15.46 14.91
C GLY A 237 2.98 14.21 14.56
N HIS A 238 3.37 13.50 13.50
CA HIS A 238 2.70 12.29 13.02
C HIS A 238 3.67 11.11 12.93
N ASP A 239 3.11 9.90 12.88
CA ASP A 239 3.90 8.69 12.60
C ASP A 239 4.10 8.53 11.09
N PHE A 240 5.31 8.13 10.70
CA PHE A 240 5.64 7.81 9.30
C PHE A 240 5.51 6.30 9.04
N PRO A 241 5.07 5.86 7.84
CA PRO A 241 5.03 4.44 7.51
C PRO A 241 6.38 3.72 7.69
N ASP A 242 6.36 2.48 8.18
CA ASP A 242 7.59 1.69 8.39
C ASP A 242 8.20 1.24 7.05
N TYR A 243 9.07 2.09 6.50
CA TYR A 243 9.76 1.88 5.23
C TYR A 243 10.77 0.72 5.27
N ARG A 244 11.25 0.30 6.44
CA ARG A 244 12.28 -0.74 6.57
C ARG A 244 11.78 -2.10 6.10
N ARG A 245 10.47 -2.35 6.25
CA ARG A 245 9.80 -3.54 5.73
C ARG A 245 9.88 -3.66 4.21
N LEU A 246 10.05 -2.53 3.52
CA LEU A 246 10.09 -2.45 2.06
C LEU A 246 11.53 -2.46 1.51
N VAL A 247 12.54 -2.36 2.36
CA VAL A 247 13.96 -2.48 1.96
C VAL A 247 14.24 -3.90 1.44
N HIS A 248 13.62 -4.91 2.06
CA HIS A 248 13.78 -6.33 1.73
C HIS A 248 12.54 -6.84 1.01
N LEU A 249 12.42 -6.52 -0.28
CA LEU A 249 11.41 -7.14 -1.13
C LEU A 249 11.76 -8.63 -1.36
N PRO A 250 10.76 -9.50 -1.58
CA PRO A 250 11.01 -10.89 -1.98
C PRO A 250 11.85 -10.95 -3.25
N ALA A 251 12.70 -11.98 -3.37
CA ALA A 251 13.57 -12.14 -4.54
C ALA A 251 12.74 -12.15 -5.84
N GLY A 252 12.96 -11.14 -6.68
CA GLY A 252 12.31 -10.96 -7.97
C GLY A 252 13.27 -11.12 -9.16
N ARG A 253 12.75 -10.94 -10.38
CA ARG A 253 13.57 -10.86 -11.60
C ARG A 253 14.27 -9.51 -11.61
N ARG A 254 15.61 -9.50 -11.58
CA ARG A 254 16.44 -8.28 -11.61
C ARG A 254 16.94 -8.03 -13.03
N VAL A 255 16.69 -6.85 -13.55
CA VAL A 255 17.08 -6.42 -14.91
C VAL A 255 17.95 -5.19 -14.81
N LEU A 256 19.14 -5.23 -15.43
CA LEU A 256 20.02 -4.08 -15.51
C LEU A 256 19.62 -3.25 -16.74
N VAL A 257 19.34 -1.97 -16.54
CA VAL A 257 18.94 -1.04 -17.61
C VAL A 257 20.00 0.05 -17.81
N ASP A 258 20.23 0.43 -19.06
CA ASP A 258 20.90 1.67 -19.42
C ASP A 258 19.89 2.83 -19.32
N VAL A 259 20.11 3.73 -18.37
CA VAL A 259 19.13 4.76 -18.00
C VAL A 259 18.82 5.69 -19.17
N PRO A 260 19.78 6.26 -19.91
CA PRO A 260 19.46 7.16 -21.02
C PRO A 260 18.59 6.50 -22.10
N SER A 261 18.93 5.26 -22.47
CA SER A 261 18.17 4.51 -23.49
C SER A 261 16.77 4.14 -22.99
N PHE A 262 16.67 3.68 -21.74
CA PHE A 262 15.41 3.24 -21.15
C PHE A 262 14.46 4.40 -20.82
N GLU A 263 15.00 5.51 -20.30
CA GLU A 263 14.23 6.73 -20.05
C GLU A 263 13.61 7.28 -21.34
N GLU A 264 14.37 7.28 -22.44
CA GLU A 264 13.84 7.69 -23.75
C GLU A 264 12.75 6.73 -24.25
N ALA A 265 12.92 5.42 -24.07
CA ALA A 265 11.90 4.43 -24.39
C ALA A 265 10.62 4.62 -23.53
N VAL A 266 10.75 4.96 -22.25
CA VAL A 266 9.59 5.26 -21.38
C VAL A 266 8.91 6.57 -21.79
N ARG A 267 9.68 7.59 -22.18
CA ARG A 267 9.16 8.90 -22.58
C ARG A 267 8.39 8.83 -23.91
N THR A 268 8.95 8.15 -24.90
CA THR A 268 8.42 8.09 -26.27
C THR A 268 7.52 6.88 -26.54
N GLY A 269 7.60 5.85 -25.69
CA GLY A 269 6.86 4.61 -25.83
C GLY A 269 5.36 4.74 -25.58
N PRO A 270 4.59 3.69 -25.91
CA PRO A 270 3.13 3.67 -25.80
C PRO A 270 2.64 3.89 -24.37
N VAL A 271 1.56 4.68 -24.22
CA VAL A 271 0.85 4.92 -22.94
C VAL A 271 -0.45 4.15 -22.90
N ARG A 272 -0.81 3.65 -21.71
CA ARG A 272 -2.20 3.31 -21.39
C ARG A 272 -2.74 4.37 -20.43
N LYS A 273 -3.97 4.84 -20.63
CA LYS A 273 -4.60 5.77 -19.69
C LYS A 273 -5.10 5.00 -18.47
N SER A 274 -4.79 5.48 -17.27
CA SER A 274 -5.50 5.01 -16.07
C SER A 274 -6.95 5.48 -16.19
N GLU A 275 -7.89 4.55 -16.06
CA GLU A 275 -9.29 4.92 -15.87
C GLU A 275 -9.41 5.67 -14.54
N ALA A 276 -9.99 6.86 -14.59
CA ALA A 276 -10.32 7.64 -13.41
C ALA A 276 -11.44 6.92 -12.68
N ARG A 277 -11.10 5.98 -11.80
CA ARG A 277 -12.10 5.42 -10.89
C ARG A 277 -12.41 6.48 -9.84
N GLU A 278 -13.69 6.80 -9.69
CA GLU A 278 -14.26 7.39 -8.48
C GLU A 278 -14.07 6.39 -7.31
N GLN A 279 -12.83 6.22 -6.85
CA GLN A 279 -12.57 5.64 -5.55
C GLN A 279 -12.40 6.80 -4.57
N ASP A 280 -13.21 6.80 -3.51
CA ASP A 280 -13.20 7.76 -2.41
C ASP A 280 -13.69 9.19 -2.70
N GLY A 281 -14.48 9.42 -3.75
CA GLY A 281 -15.18 10.70 -3.93
C GLY A 281 -14.27 11.89 -4.25
N GLN A 282 -13.00 11.63 -4.60
CA GLN A 282 -12.11 12.58 -5.24
C GLN A 282 -12.10 12.31 -6.75
N ASP A 283 -12.14 13.37 -7.55
CA ASP A 283 -11.98 13.30 -9.01
C ASP A 283 -10.71 12.51 -9.33
N GLY A 284 -10.85 11.28 -9.83
CA GLY A 284 -9.72 10.45 -10.21
C GLY A 284 -8.90 11.18 -11.25
N VAL A 285 -7.70 11.64 -10.90
CA VAL A 285 -6.81 12.27 -11.88
C VAL A 285 -6.38 11.17 -12.85
N SER A 286 -6.72 11.31 -14.13
CA SER A 286 -6.22 10.41 -15.16
C SER A 286 -4.71 10.65 -15.33
N TYR A 287 -3.93 9.57 -15.26
CA TYR A 287 -2.49 9.60 -15.48
C TYR A 287 -2.07 8.54 -16.50
N ASP A 288 -0.89 8.74 -17.07
CA ASP A 288 -0.31 7.82 -18.05
C ASP A 288 0.36 6.65 -17.36
N LEU A 289 0.08 5.45 -17.87
CA LEU A 289 0.71 4.20 -17.46
C LEU A 289 1.74 3.78 -18.51
N THR A 290 2.88 3.31 -18.02
CA THR A 290 3.87 2.56 -18.80
C THR A 290 3.73 1.10 -18.46
N VAL A 291 3.51 0.25 -19.47
CA VAL A 291 3.45 -1.21 -19.31
C VAL A 291 4.81 -1.82 -19.62
N LEU A 292 5.46 -2.34 -18.59
CA LEU A 292 6.77 -2.98 -18.68
C LEU A 292 6.60 -4.49 -18.84
N ARG A 293 7.38 -5.07 -19.75
CA ARG A 293 7.51 -6.52 -19.90
C ARG A 293 8.96 -6.90 -19.76
N VAL A 294 9.21 -7.99 -19.03
CA VAL A 294 10.54 -8.58 -18.92
C VAL A 294 10.56 -9.85 -19.73
N THR A 295 11.36 -9.85 -20.79
CA THR A 295 11.59 -11.00 -21.66
C THR A 295 12.51 -12.02 -20.99
N ASP A 296 12.56 -13.25 -21.51
CA ASP A 296 13.37 -14.32 -20.95
C ASP A 296 14.88 -14.17 -21.17
N ASP A 297 15.29 -13.35 -22.13
CA ASP A 297 16.69 -12.92 -22.29
C ASP A 297 17.12 -11.87 -21.25
N GLY A 298 16.21 -11.48 -20.33
CA GLY A 298 16.49 -10.56 -19.25
C GLY A 298 16.50 -9.10 -19.68
N THR A 299 15.88 -8.76 -20.82
CA THR A 299 15.66 -7.37 -21.23
C THR A 299 14.29 -6.87 -20.79
N VAL A 300 14.15 -5.55 -20.63
CA VAL A 300 12.87 -4.90 -20.31
C VAL A 300 12.44 -4.03 -21.48
N SER A 301 11.18 -4.16 -21.90
CA SER A 301 10.60 -3.39 -22.97
C SER A 301 9.34 -2.66 -22.50
N VAL A 302 9.06 -1.52 -23.15
CA VAL A 302 7.80 -0.77 -22.99
C VAL A 302 6.84 -1.27 -24.07
N SER A 303 5.69 -1.81 -23.66
CA SER A 303 4.71 -2.43 -24.56
C SER A 303 3.39 -1.64 -24.64
N GLY A 304 2.73 -1.69 -25.80
CA GLY A 304 1.45 -1.05 -26.06
C GLY A 304 0.25 -2.01 -26.04
N ASP A 305 -0.94 -1.47 -26.27
CA ASP A 305 -2.15 -2.27 -26.43
C ASP A 305 -2.08 -3.09 -27.73
N GLY A 306 -2.11 -4.42 -27.61
CA GLY A 306 -2.12 -5.33 -28.76
C GLY A 306 -0.76 -5.87 -29.19
N ASP A 307 0.34 -5.52 -28.51
CA ASP A 307 1.57 -6.30 -28.60
C ASP A 307 1.26 -7.70 -28.06
N GLY A 308 1.52 -8.72 -28.86
CA GLY A 308 1.00 -10.08 -28.70
C GLY A 308 1.25 -10.76 -27.36
N VAL A 309 0.80 -12.01 -27.26
CA VAL A 309 0.99 -12.93 -26.12
C VAL A 309 2.46 -13.34 -25.98
N ASP A 310 3.40 -12.40 -26.08
CA ASP A 310 4.80 -12.64 -25.87
C ASP A 310 5.09 -12.75 -24.36
N GLU A 311 5.85 -13.80 -24.06
CA GLU A 311 6.06 -14.38 -22.75
C GLU A 311 6.62 -13.36 -21.74
N GLY A 312 5.86 -13.10 -20.68
CA GLY A 312 6.24 -12.22 -19.59
C GLY A 312 5.02 -11.54 -18.97
N THR A 313 4.89 -11.60 -17.63
CA THR A 313 3.75 -10.99 -16.96
C THR A 313 3.89 -9.46 -16.94
N PRO A 314 2.94 -8.70 -17.51
CA PRO A 314 3.08 -7.26 -17.64
C PRO A 314 2.97 -6.59 -16.27
N VAL A 315 3.83 -5.59 -16.05
CA VAL A 315 3.80 -4.72 -14.87
C VAL A 315 3.50 -3.30 -15.33
N ALA A 316 2.33 -2.78 -14.98
CA ALA A 316 1.97 -1.41 -15.29
C ALA A 316 2.29 -0.49 -14.11
N VAL A 317 2.94 0.64 -14.40
CA VAL A 317 3.27 1.67 -13.40
C VAL A 317 2.93 3.05 -13.94
N ASN A 318 2.68 4.00 -13.04
CA ASN A 318 2.55 5.41 -13.42
C ASN A 318 3.84 5.88 -14.10
N ARG A 319 3.72 6.41 -15.32
CA ARG A 319 4.83 6.84 -16.17
C ARG A 319 5.65 7.96 -15.54
N GLU A 320 4.98 8.98 -15.00
CA GLU A 320 5.63 10.11 -14.36
C GLU A 320 6.48 9.63 -13.18
N PHE A 321 5.93 8.71 -12.38
CA PHE A 321 6.63 8.21 -11.21
C PHE A 321 7.85 7.36 -11.59
N LEU A 322 7.75 6.57 -12.67
CA LEU A 322 8.88 5.83 -13.22
C LEU A 322 9.99 6.77 -13.71
N LEU A 323 9.64 7.82 -14.45
CA LEU A 323 10.62 8.81 -14.92
C LEU A 323 11.32 9.52 -13.76
N HIS A 324 10.58 9.90 -12.71
CA HIS A 324 11.19 10.47 -11.50
C HIS A 324 12.14 9.50 -10.80
N ALA A 325 11.76 8.22 -10.69
CA ALA A 325 12.63 7.20 -10.10
C ALA A 325 13.92 6.97 -10.91
N LEU A 326 13.84 7.00 -12.25
CA LEU A 326 15.01 6.91 -13.13
C LEU A 326 15.93 8.13 -12.97
N ALA A 327 15.37 9.34 -12.95
CA ALA A 327 16.12 10.58 -12.76
C ALA A 327 16.81 10.64 -11.39
N ALA A 328 16.11 10.26 -10.31
CA ALA A 328 16.63 10.20 -8.95
C ALA A 328 17.79 9.19 -8.78
N GLY A 329 17.82 8.16 -9.63
CA GLY A 329 18.93 7.23 -9.70
C GLY A 329 20.27 7.90 -10.00
N ALA A 330 20.29 8.98 -10.81
CA ALA A 330 21.47 9.77 -11.17
C ALA A 330 22.70 8.93 -11.57
N ARG A 331 22.46 7.83 -12.30
CA ARG A 331 23.47 6.87 -12.77
C ARG A 331 23.12 6.44 -14.19
N ASN A 332 24.14 6.07 -14.97
CA ASN A 332 23.93 5.54 -16.33
C ASN A 332 23.30 4.15 -16.32
N ARG A 333 23.38 3.41 -15.20
CA ARG A 333 22.80 2.07 -15.07
C ARG A 333 22.05 1.93 -13.76
N LEU A 334 20.86 1.34 -13.83
CA LEU A 334 20.02 1.01 -12.67
C LEU A 334 19.57 -0.45 -12.76
N VAL A 335 19.21 -1.01 -11.62
CA VAL A 335 18.59 -2.34 -11.53
C VAL A 335 17.10 -2.16 -11.27
N LEU A 336 16.28 -2.67 -12.18
CA LEU A 336 14.84 -2.84 -11.97
C LEU A 336 14.59 -4.23 -11.40
N GLU A 337 13.91 -4.30 -10.27
CA GLU A 337 13.56 -5.55 -9.59
C GLU A 337 12.05 -5.75 -9.63
N PHE A 338 11.63 -6.78 -10.36
CA PHE A 338 10.24 -7.14 -10.61
C PHE A 338 9.84 -8.33 -9.76
N GLY A 339 8.78 -8.18 -8.96
CA GLY A 339 8.10 -9.30 -8.30
C GLY A 339 6.94 -9.85 -9.14
N ASP A 340 5.93 -10.38 -8.45
CA ASP A 340 4.62 -10.67 -9.06
C ASP A 340 3.97 -9.40 -9.64
N PRO A 341 2.96 -9.48 -10.54
CA PRO A 341 2.35 -8.31 -11.18
C PRO A 341 1.71 -7.30 -10.22
N THR A 342 1.34 -7.75 -9.02
CA THR A 342 0.81 -6.92 -7.94
C THR A 342 1.86 -6.52 -6.92
N ALA A 343 3.09 -7.02 -7.05
CA ALA A 343 4.20 -6.69 -6.18
C ALA A 343 4.86 -5.36 -6.61
N PRO A 344 5.41 -4.60 -5.66
CA PRO A 344 6.06 -3.34 -5.97
C PRO A 344 7.25 -3.50 -6.91
N LEU A 345 7.40 -2.58 -7.86
CA LEU A 345 8.61 -2.44 -8.69
C LEU A 345 9.65 -1.65 -7.91
N ALA A 346 10.84 -2.22 -7.70
CA ALA A 346 11.96 -1.51 -7.12
C ALA A 346 12.98 -1.06 -8.17
N VAL A 347 13.42 0.19 -8.05
CA VAL A 347 14.49 0.81 -8.84
C VAL A 347 15.67 1.05 -7.91
N ARG A 348 16.78 0.35 -8.15
CA ARG A 348 17.96 0.34 -7.28
C ARG A 348 19.21 0.76 -8.02
N ARG A 349 20.17 1.31 -7.27
CA ARG A 349 21.54 1.50 -7.75
C ARG A 349 22.32 0.18 -7.62
N PRO A 350 23.09 -0.25 -8.64
CA PRO A 350 23.88 -1.48 -8.56
C PRO A 350 24.95 -1.46 -7.46
N ASP A 351 25.49 -0.26 -7.19
CA ASP A 351 26.58 0.04 -6.27
C ASP A 351 26.10 0.44 -4.87
N GLU A 352 24.80 0.73 -4.70
CA GLU A 352 24.25 1.32 -3.49
C GLU A 352 22.84 0.79 -3.19
N GLU A 353 22.73 -0.43 -2.66
CA GLU A 353 21.43 -1.08 -2.37
C GLU A 353 20.54 -0.32 -1.37
N GLY A 354 21.15 0.61 -0.62
CA GLY A 354 20.49 1.44 0.37
C GLY A 354 19.66 2.59 -0.16
N THR A 355 19.93 3.02 -1.39
CA THR A 355 19.19 4.08 -2.08
C THR A 355 18.32 3.44 -3.15
N PHE A 356 17.01 3.60 -3.03
CA PHE A 356 16.06 2.94 -3.92
C PHE A 356 14.74 3.69 -4.01
N SER A 357 14.04 3.48 -5.12
CA SER A 357 12.66 3.91 -5.30
C SER A 357 11.75 2.69 -5.46
N ILE A 358 10.54 2.77 -4.93
CA ILE A 358 9.50 1.75 -5.06
C ILE A 358 8.29 2.39 -5.72
N LEU A 359 7.72 1.68 -6.68
CA LEU A 359 6.52 2.06 -7.41
C LEU A 359 5.48 0.95 -7.23
N MET A 360 4.30 1.30 -6.74
CA MET A 360 3.18 0.36 -6.68
C MET A 360 2.64 0.10 -8.10
N PRO A 361 2.45 -1.17 -8.50
CA PRO A 361 1.88 -1.48 -9.80
C PRO A 361 0.39 -1.12 -9.83
N VAL A 362 -0.07 -0.71 -11.00
CA VAL A 362 -1.49 -0.47 -11.29
C VAL A 362 -2.06 -1.72 -11.93
N ARG A 363 -3.21 -2.19 -11.42
CA ARG A 363 -3.89 -3.35 -12.02
C ARG A 363 -4.39 -2.97 -13.39
N LEU A 364 -3.97 -3.73 -14.40
CA LEU A 364 -4.54 -3.65 -15.73
C LEU A 364 -5.87 -4.42 -15.73
N GLU A 365 -6.96 -3.73 -16.05
CA GLU A 365 -8.22 -4.41 -16.35
C GLU A 365 -8.11 -5.11 -17.70
N SER A 366 -8.55 -6.36 -17.72
CA SER A 366 -8.50 -7.29 -18.86
C SER A 366 -9.65 -7.08 -19.82
#